data_AF-A0A539DLN2-F1
#
_entry.id   AF-A0A539DLN2-F1
#
_cell.length_a   1.000
_cell.length_b   1.000
_cell.length_c   1.000
_cell.angle_alpha   90.00
_cell.angle_beta   90.00
_cell.angle_gamma   90.00
#
_symmetry.space_group_name_H-M   'P 1'
#
loop_
_entity.id
_entity.type
_entity.pdbx_description
1 polymer ?
#
loop_
_entity_poly.entity_id
_entity_poly.type
_entity_poly.pdbx_seq_one_letter_code
_entity_poly.pdbx_strand_id
1 'polypeptide(L)'
;LVILMGVTLTNLARSCPAGIEEIHGGRRFILTEMGRLGPMTGGERNVLLVFSLAIVLWTLPGFVGLAGFKELSTTLSVRLPEGIVALFCASLLFFLPTDLSERKPTLIWSQAARIDWGTVLLLGSGIALGRLAERTGLSRDIGEAMAGHIPHGSLFVMLLLSTLAAVLISETTSNMASVTMLVPLVISVSQGAGVDPVLPALGATMGGSLGFMLPVSTPPNALVYGSGYVPIAHMIRHGVRLDIAGVIVVVGVLYLLGPLVVSIH
;
A
#
# COMPACT_ATOMS: atom_id res chain seq x y z
N LEU A 1 10.81 -0.30 0.19
CA LEU A 1 10.31 0.52 1.32
C LEU A 1 11.43 1.16 2.14
N VAL A 2 12.40 0.39 2.66
CA VAL A 2 13.51 0.91 3.50
C VAL A 2 14.32 2.02 2.81
N ILE A 3 14.67 1.82 1.53
CA ILE A 3 15.41 2.82 0.73
C ILE A 3 14.60 4.12 0.60
N LEU A 4 13.30 4.00 0.28
CA LEU A 4 12.40 5.13 0.13
C LEU A 4 12.28 5.91 1.46
N MET A 5 12.10 5.19 2.58
CA MET A 5 12.03 5.78 3.92
C MET A 5 13.34 6.48 4.31
N GLY A 6 14.50 5.90 3.99
CA GLY A 6 15.79 6.54 4.23
C GLY A 6 15.96 7.82 3.41
N VAL A 7 15.57 7.79 2.13
CA VAL A 7 15.62 8.96 1.24
C VAL A 7 14.67 10.05 1.74
N THR A 8 13.42 9.73 2.05
CA THR A 8 12.43 10.71 2.54
C THR A 8 12.88 11.32 3.86
N LEU A 9 13.28 10.50 4.85
CA LEU A 9 13.75 10.99 6.15
C LEU A 9 14.99 11.86 6.03
N THR A 10 15.95 11.48 5.19
CA THR A 10 17.18 12.28 5.00
C THR A 10 16.87 13.60 4.28
N ASN A 11 16.00 13.60 3.26
CA ASN A 11 15.59 14.81 2.56
C ASN A 11 14.84 15.76 3.49
N LEU A 12 13.92 15.21 4.30
CA LEU A 12 13.11 15.97 5.25
C LEU A 12 13.97 16.54 6.39
N ALA A 13 14.87 15.73 6.97
CA ALA A 13 15.76 16.16 8.04
C ALA A 13 16.70 17.29 7.60
N ARG A 14 17.15 17.28 6.34
CA ARG A 14 18.00 18.35 5.77
C ARG A 14 17.21 19.59 5.37
N SER A 15 15.99 19.43 4.87
CA SER A 15 15.19 20.54 4.33
C SER A 15 14.32 21.23 5.38
N CYS A 16 13.90 20.48 6.41
CA CYS A 16 12.99 20.90 7.47
C CYS A 16 13.51 20.42 8.84
N PRO A 17 14.60 20.98 9.37
CA PRO A 17 15.07 20.63 10.71
C PRO A 17 13.98 20.99 11.72
N ALA A 18 13.68 20.08 12.64
CA ALA A 18 12.56 20.19 13.58
C ALA A 18 12.67 21.36 14.58
N GLY A 19 13.80 22.09 14.60
CA GLY A 19 14.05 23.24 15.48
C GLY A 19 14.14 22.92 16.97
N ILE A 20 13.80 21.68 17.36
CA ILE A 20 13.78 21.18 18.74
C ILE A 20 14.50 19.83 18.71
N GLU A 21 15.70 19.78 19.29
CA GLU A 21 16.50 18.53 19.36
C GLU A 21 16.00 17.60 20.47
N GLU A 22 15.37 18.14 21.51
CA GLU A 22 14.93 17.36 22.66
C GLU A 22 13.62 17.92 23.27
N ILE A 23 12.56 17.10 23.26
CA ILE A 23 11.29 17.45 23.91
C ILE A 23 11.44 17.29 25.42
N HIS A 24 11.78 18.38 26.11
CA HIS A 24 11.94 18.40 27.56
C HIS A 24 10.64 17.97 28.26
N GLY A 25 10.71 16.88 29.02
CA GLY A 25 9.54 16.29 29.70
C GLY A 25 8.69 15.33 28.85
N GLY A 26 9.01 15.09 27.58
CA GLY A 26 8.25 14.19 26.70
C GLY A 26 8.16 12.76 27.24
N ARG A 27 9.26 12.24 27.81
CA ARG A 27 9.25 10.93 28.50
C ARG A 27 8.28 10.91 29.68
N ARG A 28 8.21 11.98 30.47
CA ARG A 28 7.31 12.08 31.62
C ARG A 28 5.86 12.19 31.19
N PHE A 29 5.58 12.90 30.10
CA PHE A 29 4.26 12.95 29.45
C PHE A 29 3.81 11.56 28.99
N ILE A 30 4.65 10.84 28.23
CA ILE A 30 4.35 9.47 27.78
C ILE A 30 4.11 8.54 28.97
N LEU A 31 4.96 8.59 30.01
CA LEU A 31 4.78 7.76 31.20
C LEU A 31 3.50 8.09 31.97
N THR A 32 3.08 9.37 31.96
CA THR A 32 1.81 9.80 32.58
C THR A 32 0.61 9.27 31.81
N GLU A 33 0.62 9.36 30.47
CA GLU A 33 -0.45 8.81 29.63
C GLU A 33 -0.47 7.28 29.63
N MET A 34 0.69 6.62 29.64
CA MET A 34 0.78 5.17 29.85
C MET A 34 0.20 4.75 31.20
N GLY A 35 0.41 5.54 32.26
CA GLY A 35 -0.20 5.31 33.56
C GLY A 35 -1.72 5.49 33.57
N ARG A 36 -2.27 6.33 32.67
CA ARG A 36 -3.72 6.56 32.53
C ARG A 36 -4.45 5.45 31.79
N LEU A 37 -3.78 4.74 30.89
CA LEU A 37 -4.39 3.67 30.09
C LEU A 37 -4.80 2.45 30.93
N GLY A 38 -4.10 2.18 32.04
CA GLY A 38 -4.37 1.03 32.90
C GLY A 38 -3.96 -0.31 32.26
N PRO A 39 -4.37 -1.46 32.85
CA PRO A 39 -4.10 -2.78 32.29
C PRO A 39 -4.91 -3.01 31.00
N MET A 40 -4.37 -3.82 30.07
CA MET A 40 -5.05 -4.12 28.82
C MET A 40 -6.45 -4.67 29.05
N THR A 41 -7.41 -4.13 28.33
CA THR A 41 -8.80 -4.60 28.37
C THR A 41 -8.94 -5.98 27.72
N GLY A 42 -10.02 -6.70 28.03
CA GLY A 42 -10.30 -8.00 27.42
C GLY A 42 -10.40 -7.91 25.89
N GLY A 43 -11.00 -6.82 25.38
CA GLY A 43 -11.08 -6.53 23.95
C GLY A 43 -9.70 -6.32 23.32
N GLU A 44 -8.84 -5.50 23.92
CA GLU A 44 -7.47 -5.27 23.43
C GLU A 44 -6.65 -6.56 23.38
N ARG A 45 -6.80 -7.43 24.40
CA ARG A 45 -6.13 -8.75 24.41
C ARG A 45 -6.64 -9.66 23.29
N ASN A 46 -7.95 -9.68 23.04
CA ASN A 46 -8.54 -10.47 21.96
C ASN A 46 -8.08 -9.96 20.58
N VAL A 47 -8.06 -8.64 20.38
CA VAL A 47 -7.54 -8.03 19.15
C VAL A 47 -6.08 -8.39 18.95
N LEU A 48 -5.24 -8.28 20.00
CA LEU A 48 -3.83 -8.64 19.93
C LEU A 48 -3.63 -10.12 19.58
N LEU A 49 -4.42 -11.02 20.16
CA LEU A 49 -4.37 -12.45 19.87
C LEU A 49 -4.72 -12.73 18.41
N VAL A 50 -5.85 -12.20 17.92
CA VAL A 50 -6.31 -12.40 16.55
C VAL A 50 -5.35 -11.79 15.54
N PHE A 51 -4.83 -10.60 15.82
CA PHE A 51 -3.84 -9.94 14.97
C PHE A 51 -2.52 -10.73 14.89
N SER A 52 -2.04 -11.24 16.02
CA SER A 52 -0.86 -12.11 16.06
C SER A 52 -1.08 -13.40 15.27
N LEU A 53 -2.27 -14.00 15.41
CA LEU A 53 -2.66 -15.18 14.63
C LEU A 53 -2.65 -14.89 13.12
N ALA A 54 -3.19 -13.75 12.70
CA ALA A 54 -3.19 -13.34 11.29
C ALA A 54 -1.76 -13.22 10.73
N ILE A 55 -0.85 -12.55 11.47
CA ILE A 55 0.56 -12.43 11.09
C ILE A 55 1.22 -13.80 10.95
N VAL A 56 0.99 -14.70 11.91
CA VAL A 56 1.54 -16.06 11.85
C VAL A 56 1.01 -16.78 10.61
N LEU A 57 -0.30 -16.77 10.37
CA LEU A 57 -0.91 -17.47 9.24
C LEU A 57 -0.44 -16.92 7.88
N TRP A 58 -0.27 -15.59 7.74
CA TRP A 58 0.24 -14.99 6.50
C TRP A 58 1.73 -15.26 6.26
N THR A 59 2.55 -15.28 7.31
CA THR A 59 4.01 -15.44 7.17
C THR A 59 4.46 -16.90 7.18
N LEU A 60 3.64 -17.82 7.72
CA LEU A 60 3.94 -19.24 7.83
C LEU A 60 4.37 -19.89 6.51
N PRO A 61 3.67 -19.71 5.37
CA PRO A 61 4.12 -20.32 4.11
C PRO A 61 5.51 -19.86 3.70
N GLY A 62 5.84 -18.58 3.89
CA GLY A 62 7.16 -18.01 3.60
C GLY A 62 8.27 -18.58 4.48
N PHE A 63 8.04 -18.68 5.80
CA PHE A 63 9.01 -19.27 6.72
C PHE A 63 9.24 -20.76 6.45
N VAL A 64 8.19 -21.52 6.12
CA VAL A 64 8.29 -22.93 5.73
C VAL A 64 9.10 -23.10 4.45
N GLY A 65 8.92 -22.18 3.48
CA GLY A 65 9.70 -22.15 2.25
C GLY A 65 11.18 -21.88 2.51
N LEU A 66 11.49 -20.91 3.38
CA LEU A 66 12.86 -20.59 3.80
C LEU A 66 13.53 -21.74 4.57
N ALA A 67 12.78 -22.52 5.33
CA ALA A 67 13.26 -23.71 6.03
C ALA A 67 13.55 -24.91 5.10
N GLY A 68 13.32 -24.77 3.78
CA GLY A 68 13.64 -25.78 2.77
C GLY A 68 12.46 -26.67 2.37
N PHE A 69 11.29 -26.55 3.00
CA PHE A 69 10.10 -27.35 2.70
C PHE A 69 9.23 -26.70 1.61
N LYS A 70 9.76 -26.61 0.38
CA LYS A 70 9.10 -25.91 -0.73
C LYS A 70 7.71 -26.48 -1.08
N GLU A 71 7.54 -27.80 -1.11
CA GLU A 71 6.22 -28.41 -1.41
C GLU A 71 5.17 -28.09 -0.33
N LEU A 72 5.57 -28.12 0.94
CA LEU A 72 4.70 -27.76 2.06
C LEU A 72 4.37 -26.26 2.03
N SER A 73 5.34 -25.41 1.70
CA SER A 73 5.15 -23.96 1.53
C SER A 73 4.10 -23.68 0.46
N THR A 74 4.23 -24.27 -0.74
CA THR A 74 3.24 -24.11 -1.81
C THR A 74 1.86 -24.63 -1.40
N THR A 75 1.81 -25.79 -0.73
CA THR A 75 0.55 -26.36 -0.23
C THR A 75 -0.13 -25.44 0.79
N LEU A 76 0.65 -24.84 1.70
CA LEU A 76 0.16 -23.89 2.70
C LEU A 76 -0.31 -22.60 2.02
N SER A 77 0.43 -22.05 1.06
CA SER A 77 0.01 -20.85 0.31
C SER A 77 -1.32 -21.04 -0.41
N VAL A 78 -1.56 -22.23 -0.98
CA VAL A 78 -2.83 -22.54 -1.65
C VAL A 78 -3.97 -22.73 -0.65
N ARG A 79 -3.71 -23.33 0.51
CA ARG A 79 -4.73 -23.63 1.55
C ARG A 79 -5.01 -22.46 2.48
N LEU A 80 -4.09 -21.50 2.61
CA LEU A 80 -4.21 -20.30 3.40
C LEU A 80 -4.15 -19.04 2.51
N PRO A 81 -5.09 -18.84 1.56
CA PRO A 81 -5.20 -17.59 0.83
C PRO A 81 -5.35 -16.41 1.79
N GLU A 82 -4.72 -15.29 1.46
CA GLU A 82 -4.69 -14.09 2.31
C GLU A 82 -6.11 -13.62 2.71
N GLY A 83 -7.05 -13.67 1.77
CA GLY A 83 -8.45 -13.30 2.01
C GLY A 83 -9.19 -14.27 2.94
N ILE A 84 -8.88 -15.58 2.89
CA ILE A 84 -9.50 -16.58 3.79
C ILE A 84 -8.98 -16.36 5.22
N VAL A 85 -7.68 -16.15 5.37
CA VAL A 85 -7.07 -15.85 6.67
C VAL A 85 -7.68 -14.58 7.27
N ALA A 86 -7.82 -13.51 6.48
CA ALA A 86 -8.44 -12.27 6.93
C ALA A 86 -9.89 -12.46 7.39
N LEU A 87 -10.72 -13.15 6.60
CA LEU A 87 -12.11 -13.43 6.93
C LEU A 87 -12.24 -14.32 8.18
N PHE A 88 -11.39 -15.33 8.31
CA PHE A 88 -11.36 -16.22 9.46
C PHE A 88 -11.02 -15.45 10.75
N CYS A 89 -9.93 -14.68 10.73
CA CYS A 89 -9.51 -13.85 11.86
C CYS A 89 -10.56 -12.79 12.23
N ALA A 90 -11.12 -12.08 11.24
CA ALA A 90 -12.19 -11.11 11.49
C ALA A 90 -13.45 -11.76 12.08
N SER A 91 -13.82 -12.94 11.59
CA SER A 91 -14.96 -13.71 12.12
C SER A 91 -14.74 -14.12 13.57
N LEU A 92 -13.51 -14.47 13.95
CA LEU A 92 -13.16 -14.87 15.32
C LEU A 92 -13.45 -13.77 16.36
N LEU A 93 -13.32 -12.49 15.98
CA LEU A 93 -13.63 -11.35 16.86
C LEU A 93 -15.11 -11.23 17.23
N PHE A 94 -16.02 -11.80 16.43
CA PHE A 94 -17.44 -11.87 16.78
C PHE A 94 -17.74 -12.94 17.84
N PHE A 95 -16.84 -13.91 18.03
CA PHE A 95 -17.02 -15.00 18.99
C PHE A 95 -16.22 -14.81 20.28
N LEU A 96 -15.14 -14.02 20.24
CA LEU A 96 -14.31 -13.75 21.42
C LEU A 96 -14.98 -12.70 22.32
N PRO A 97 -15.32 -13.02 23.58
CA PRO A 97 -15.97 -12.07 24.49
C PRO A 97 -14.96 -11.09 25.10
N THR A 98 -15.30 -9.80 25.18
CA THR A 98 -14.53 -8.80 25.92
C THR A 98 -14.67 -8.95 27.43
N ASP A 99 -15.84 -9.42 27.88
CA ASP A 99 -16.15 -9.74 29.27
C ASP A 99 -16.86 -11.10 29.30
N LEU A 100 -16.32 -12.05 30.07
CA LEU A 100 -16.89 -13.40 30.19
C LEU A 100 -18.23 -13.40 30.93
N SER A 101 -18.48 -12.42 31.80
CA SER A 101 -19.72 -12.30 32.56
C SER A 101 -20.85 -11.77 31.68
N GLU A 102 -20.58 -10.72 30.90
CA GLU A 102 -21.59 -10.06 30.06
C GLU A 102 -21.71 -10.68 28.66
N ARG A 103 -20.81 -11.60 28.29
CA ARG A 103 -20.73 -12.26 26.96
C ARG A 103 -20.77 -11.28 25.77
N LYS A 104 -20.32 -10.04 25.98
CA LYS A 104 -20.23 -9.03 24.92
C LYS A 104 -19.10 -9.42 23.96
N PRO A 105 -19.36 -9.57 22.64
CA PRO A 105 -18.32 -9.93 21.69
C PRO A 105 -17.36 -8.76 21.46
N THR A 106 -16.14 -9.07 21.00
CA THR A 106 -15.10 -8.07 20.71
C THR A 106 -15.49 -7.15 19.56
N LEU A 107 -16.22 -7.68 18.58
CA LEU A 107 -16.73 -6.93 17.44
C LEU A 107 -18.23 -7.16 17.26
N ILE A 108 -18.99 -6.09 17.06
CA ILE A 108 -20.41 -6.16 16.67
C ILE A 108 -20.59 -5.76 15.21
N TRP A 109 -21.64 -6.27 14.55
CA TRP A 109 -21.87 -6.04 13.12
C TRP A 109 -21.97 -4.55 12.76
N SER A 110 -22.56 -3.72 13.64
CA SER A 110 -22.65 -2.27 13.40
C SER A 110 -21.28 -1.56 13.40
N GLN A 111 -20.25 -2.15 14.01
CA GLN A 111 -18.87 -1.68 13.90
C GLN A 111 -18.23 -2.21 12.60
N ALA A 112 -18.42 -3.49 12.29
CA ALA A 112 -17.90 -4.10 11.06
C ALA A 112 -18.49 -3.46 9.79
N ALA A 113 -19.76 -3.07 9.82
CA ALA A 113 -20.43 -2.41 8.69
C ALA A 113 -19.86 -1.02 8.36
N ARG A 114 -19.00 -0.45 9.22
CA ARG A 114 -18.28 0.82 8.98
C ARG A 114 -17.07 0.67 8.08
N ILE A 115 -16.79 -0.54 7.58
CA ILE A 115 -15.78 -0.76 6.54
C ILE A 115 -16.08 0.13 5.34
N ASP A 116 -15.02 0.63 4.70
CA ASP A 116 -15.13 1.38 3.45
C ASP A 116 -15.48 0.43 2.28
N TRP A 117 -16.78 0.16 2.12
CA TRP A 117 -17.30 -0.63 1.01
C TRP A 117 -17.06 0.00 -0.36
N GLY A 118 -16.88 1.32 -0.42
CA GLY A 118 -16.54 2.03 -1.65
C GLY A 118 -15.21 1.55 -2.22
N THR A 119 -14.20 1.43 -1.35
CA THR A 119 -12.90 0.86 -1.70
C THR A 119 -13.00 -0.57 -2.24
N VAL A 120 -13.79 -1.43 -1.58
CA VAL A 120 -13.95 -2.84 -2.00
C VAL A 120 -14.61 -2.93 -3.38
N LEU A 121 -15.66 -2.14 -3.61
CA LEU A 121 -16.35 -2.06 -4.91
C LEU A 121 -15.43 -1.48 -5.99
N LEU A 122 -14.63 -0.47 -5.66
CA LEU A 122 -13.67 0.14 -6.59
C LEU A 122 -12.65 -0.90 -7.05
N LEU A 123 -12.06 -1.68 -6.13
CA LEU A 123 -11.11 -2.74 -6.45
C LEU A 123 -11.73 -3.80 -7.37
N GLY A 124 -12.94 -4.25 -7.04
CA GLY A 124 -13.69 -5.19 -7.88
C GLY A 124 -13.97 -4.64 -9.28
N SER A 125 -14.36 -3.37 -9.38
CA SER A 125 -14.64 -2.71 -10.66
C SER A 125 -13.38 -2.54 -11.53
N GLY A 126 -12.21 -2.26 -10.93
CA GLY A 126 -10.94 -2.16 -11.64
C GLY A 126 -10.52 -3.50 -12.26
N ILE A 127 -10.65 -4.59 -11.51
CA ILE A 127 -10.39 -5.96 -12.01
C ILE A 127 -11.37 -6.30 -13.16
N ALA A 128 -12.66 -5.95 -13.00
CA ALA A 128 -13.66 -6.16 -14.05
C ALA A 128 -13.34 -5.36 -15.33
N LEU A 129 -12.92 -4.10 -15.19
CA LEU A 129 -12.53 -3.24 -16.31
C LEU A 129 -11.30 -3.77 -17.04
N GLY A 130 -10.26 -4.20 -16.31
CA GLY A 130 -9.07 -4.81 -16.92
C GLY A 130 -9.40 -6.05 -17.75
N ARG A 131 -10.26 -6.94 -17.20
CA ARG A 131 -10.75 -8.12 -17.93
C ARG A 131 -11.59 -7.75 -19.15
N LEU A 132 -12.39 -6.69 -19.07
CA LEU A 132 -13.19 -6.22 -20.20
C LEU A 132 -12.29 -5.63 -21.30
N ALA A 133 -11.26 -4.85 -20.93
CA ALA A 133 -10.29 -4.31 -21.88
C ALA A 133 -9.52 -5.41 -22.62
N GLU A 134 -9.15 -6.49 -21.93
CA GLU A 134 -8.55 -7.68 -22.53
C GLU A 134 -9.53 -8.40 -23.48
N ARG A 135 -10.77 -8.66 -23.02
CA ARG A 135 -11.78 -9.38 -23.81
C ARG A 135 -12.27 -8.63 -25.04
N THR A 136 -12.32 -7.30 -24.97
CA THR A 136 -12.80 -6.45 -26.08
C THR A 136 -11.73 -6.18 -27.14
N GLY A 137 -10.47 -6.49 -26.85
CA GLY A 137 -9.34 -6.12 -27.71
C GLY A 137 -8.86 -4.68 -27.52
N LEU A 138 -9.50 -3.90 -26.63
CA LEU A 138 -9.08 -2.52 -26.34
C LEU A 138 -7.63 -2.43 -25.88
N SER A 139 -7.16 -3.40 -25.08
CA SER A 139 -5.76 -3.49 -24.66
C SER A 139 -4.80 -3.56 -25.85
N ARG A 140 -5.17 -4.32 -26.88
CA ARG A 140 -4.43 -4.47 -28.12
C ARG A 140 -4.46 -3.18 -28.94
N ASP A 141 -5.63 -2.56 -29.12
CA ASP A 141 -5.76 -1.32 -29.90
C ASP A 141 -4.94 -0.17 -29.30
N ILE A 142 -4.95 -0.03 -27.96
CA ILE A 142 -4.11 0.97 -27.28
C ILE A 142 -2.63 0.62 -27.44
N GLY A 143 -2.27 -0.66 -27.30
CA GLY A 143 -0.91 -1.14 -27.51
C GLY A 143 -0.38 -0.81 -28.89
N GLU A 144 -1.16 -1.11 -29.94
CA GLU A 144 -0.85 -0.82 -31.35
C GLU A 144 -0.74 0.70 -31.59
N ALA A 145 -1.63 1.51 -31.02
CA ALA A 145 -1.56 2.97 -31.12
C ALA A 145 -0.29 3.56 -30.45
N MET A 146 0.14 2.99 -29.32
CA MET A 146 1.35 3.43 -28.62
C MET A 146 2.64 2.91 -29.27
N ALA A 147 2.56 1.79 -29.99
CA ALA A 147 3.68 1.11 -30.64
C ALA A 147 4.45 2.04 -31.60
N GLY A 148 3.76 3.00 -32.24
CA GLY A 148 4.39 4.00 -33.11
C GLY A 148 5.09 5.16 -32.39
N HIS A 149 4.88 5.33 -31.09
CA HIS A 149 5.37 6.47 -30.29
C HIS A 149 6.34 6.09 -29.19
N ILE A 150 6.27 4.84 -28.71
CA ILE A 150 7.21 4.27 -27.74
C ILE A 150 8.11 3.30 -28.50
N PRO A 151 9.45 3.33 -28.32
CA PRO A 151 10.31 2.28 -28.85
C PRO A 151 9.77 0.92 -28.39
N HIS A 152 9.28 0.12 -29.34
CA HIS A 152 8.61 -1.15 -29.06
C HIS A 152 9.37 -1.96 -28.00
N GLY A 153 8.68 -2.43 -26.97
CA GLY A 153 9.24 -3.32 -25.96
C GLY A 153 10.14 -2.67 -24.90
N SER A 154 10.26 -1.34 -24.83
CA SER A 154 11.06 -0.71 -23.77
C SER A 154 10.38 -0.79 -22.41
N LEU A 155 10.76 -1.81 -21.63
CA LEU A 155 10.36 -2.00 -20.24
C LEU A 155 10.58 -0.72 -19.41
N PHE A 156 11.73 -0.07 -19.59
CA PHE A 156 12.08 1.14 -18.84
C PHE A 156 11.08 2.28 -19.08
N VAL A 157 10.69 2.52 -20.33
CA VAL A 157 9.74 3.59 -20.67
C VAL A 157 8.36 3.28 -20.08
N MET A 158 7.88 2.05 -20.23
CA MET A 158 6.58 1.64 -19.70
C MET A 158 6.54 1.75 -18.16
N LEU A 159 7.60 1.29 -17.49
CA LEU A 159 7.77 1.40 -16.04
C LEU A 159 7.80 2.86 -15.57
N LEU A 160 8.56 3.72 -16.27
CA LEU A 160 8.67 5.14 -15.92
C LEU A 160 7.33 5.85 -16.07
N LEU A 161 6.66 5.66 -17.21
CA LEU A 161 5.38 6.31 -17.51
C LEU A 161 4.27 5.85 -16.55
N SER A 162 4.18 4.54 -16.28
CA SER A 162 3.18 4.01 -15.35
C SER A 162 3.40 4.52 -13.93
N THR A 163 4.65 4.58 -13.47
CA THR A 163 4.99 5.11 -12.15
C THR A 163 4.67 6.60 -12.05
N LEU A 164 5.07 7.41 -13.06
CA LEU A 164 4.83 8.85 -13.07
C LEU A 164 3.33 9.17 -13.13
N ALA A 165 2.58 8.48 -13.99
CA ALA A 165 1.13 8.66 -14.09
C ALA A 165 0.44 8.35 -12.75
N ALA A 166 0.88 7.31 -12.05
CA ALA A 166 0.32 6.93 -10.77
C ALA A 166 0.57 7.95 -9.67
N VAL A 167 1.78 8.50 -9.59
CA VAL A 167 2.13 9.59 -8.66
C VAL A 167 1.25 10.81 -8.90
N LEU A 168 1.11 11.24 -10.16
CA LEU A 168 0.32 12.44 -10.48
C LEU A 168 -1.15 12.28 -10.12
N ILE A 169 -1.72 11.09 -10.35
CA ILE A 169 -3.13 10.81 -10.05
C ILE A 169 -3.35 10.63 -8.53
N SER A 170 -2.37 10.09 -7.79
CA SER A 170 -2.43 9.98 -6.33
C SER A 170 -2.32 11.31 -5.60
N GLU A 171 -1.84 12.37 -6.24
CA GLU A 171 -1.87 13.70 -5.63
C GLU A 171 -3.27 14.31 -5.59
N THR A 172 -4.12 14.00 -6.58
CA THR A 172 -5.47 14.56 -6.68
C THR A 172 -6.55 13.63 -6.14
N THR A 173 -6.20 12.39 -5.80
CA THR A 173 -7.13 11.32 -5.44
C THR A 173 -6.56 10.52 -4.28
N SER A 174 -7.30 9.57 -3.69
CA SER A 174 -6.70 8.65 -2.73
C SER A 174 -5.71 7.71 -3.43
N ASN A 175 -4.65 7.34 -2.71
CA ASN A 175 -3.63 6.40 -3.19
C ASN A 175 -4.26 5.10 -3.71
N MET A 176 -5.19 4.54 -2.95
CA MET A 176 -5.86 3.29 -3.27
C MET A 176 -6.74 3.39 -4.51
N ALA A 177 -7.45 4.51 -4.69
CA ALA A 177 -8.24 4.75 -5.89
C ALA A 177 -7.36 4.88 -7.13
N SER A 178 -6.23 5.58 -7.00
CA SER A 178 -5.26 5.77 -8.09
C SER A 178 -4.68 4.44 -8.57
N VAL A 179 -4.22 3.60 -7.62
CA VAL A 179 -3.70 2.25 -7.93
C VAL A 179 -4.78 1.39 -8.59
N THR A 180 -6.00 1.41 -8.05
CA THR A 180 -7.10 0.57 -8.55
C THR A 180 -7.54 0.95 -9.96
N MET A 181 -7.49 2.24 -10.30
CA MET A 181 -7.80 2.73 -11.64
C MET A 181 -6.67 2.42 -12.64
N LEU A 182 -5.41 2.65 -12.24
CA LEU A 182 -4.29 2.62 -13.17
C LEU A 182 -3.69 1.23 -13.38
N VAL A 183 -3.63 0.39 -12.36
CA VAL A 183 -2.98 -0.93 -12.49
C VAL A 183 -3.62 -1.78 -13.59
N PRO A 184 -4.96 -1.94 -13.66
CA PRO A 184 -5.60 -2.70 -14.74
C PRO A 184 -5.29 -2.11 -16.13
N LEU A 185 -5.31 -0.78 -16.25
CA LEU A 185 -4.98 -0.09 -17.50
C LEU A 185 -3.53 -0.33 -17.92
N VAL A 186 -2.58 -0.19 -16.98
CA VAL A 186 -1.16 -0.42 -17.21
C VAL A 186 -0.89 -1.86 -17.63
N ILE A 187 -1.57 -2.85 -17.03
CA ILE A 187 -1.47 -4.25 -17.43
C ILE A 187 -1.90 -4.41 -18.88
N SER A 188 -3.10 -3.92 -19.23
CA SER A 188 -3.64 -3.98 -20.59
C SER A 188 -2.72 -3.33 -21.62
N VAL A 189 -2.21 -2.13 -21.33
CA VAL A 189 -1.33 -1.38 -22.25
C VAL A 189 0.02 -2.08 -22.39
N SER A 190 0.59 -2.59 -21.29
CA SER A 190 1.87 -3.31 -21.33
C SER A 190 1.77 -4.58 -22.19
N GLN A 191 0.69 -5.35 -22.03
CA GLN A 191 0.42 -6.53 -22.84
C GLN A 191 0.27 -6.19 -24.33
N GLY A 192 -0.49 -5.13 -24.67
CA GLY A 192 -0.64 -4.67 -26.04
C GLY A 192 0.67 -4.17 -26.66
N ALA A 193 1.57 -3.60 -25.85
CA ALA A 193 2.90 -3.15 -26.26
C ALA A 193 3.96 -4.27 -26.29
N GLY A 194 3.59 -5.51 -25.94
CA GLY A 194 4.52 -6.65 -25.87
C GLY A 194 5.53 -6.58 -24.72
N VAL A 195 5.22 -5.83 -23.66
CA VAL A 195 6.04 -5.69 -22.44
C VAL A 195 5.43 -6.52 -21.32
N ASP A 196 6.26 -7.23 -20.55
CA ASP A 196 5.81 -7.92 -19.34
C ASP A 196 5.14 -6.91 -18.37
N PRO A 197 3.84 -7.06 -18.07
CA PRO A 197 3.09 -6.10 -17.27
C PRO A 197 3.49 -6.08 -15.79
N VAL A 198 4.22 -7.08 -15.29
CA VAL A 198 4.49 -7.22 -13.85
C VAL A 198 5.22 -6.00 -13.28
N LEU A 199 6.35 -5.61 -13.87
CA LEU A 199 7.14 -4.48 -13.36
C LEU A 199 6.44 -3.13 -13.56
N PRO A 200 5.83 -2.81 -14.72
CA PRO A 200 5.03 -1.59 -14.88
C PRO A 200 3.84 -1.50 -13.91
N ALA A 201 3.16 -2.61 -13.63
CA ALA A 201 2.07 -2.67 -12.66
C ALA A 201 2.55 -2.43 -11.22
N LEU A 202 3.70 -3.01 -10.85
CA LEU A 202 4.36 -2.71 -9.58
C LEU A 202 4.79 -1.24 -9.49
N GLY A 203 5.32 -0.67 -10.58
CA GLY A 203 5.64 0.74 -10.70
C GLY A 203 4.43 1.64 -10.46
N ALA A 204 3.29 1.35 -11.10
CA ALA A 204 2.03 2.06 -10.86
C ALA A 204 1.52 1.90 -9.42
N THR A 205 1.66 0.71 -8.83
CA THR A 205 1.25 0.43 -7.44
C THR A 205 2.09 1.23 -6.43
N MET A 206 3.41 1.19 -6.59
CA MET A 206 4.33 1.92 -5.72
C MET A 206 4.24 3.43 -5.97
N GLY A 207 4.11 3.87 -7.23
CA GLY A 207 3.95 5.26 -7.64
C GLY A 207 2.67 5.89 -7.07
N GLY A 208 1.53 5.19 -7.18
CA GLY A 208 0.27 5.64 -6.59
C GLY A 208 0.24 5.63 -5.06
N SER A 209 1.30 5.12 -4.42
CA SER A 209 1.51 5.21 -2.98
C SER A 209 2.37 6.42 -2.57
N LEU A 210 2.96 7.14 -3.54
CA LEU A 210 3.68 8.40 -3.35
C LEU A 210 2.65 9.54 -3.51
N GLY A 211 2.23 10.11 -2.38
CA GLY A 211 1.26 11.20 -2.32
C GLY A 211 1.76 12.27 -1.35
N PHE A 212 2.83 12.98 -1.70
CA PHE A 212 3.55 13.89 -0.81
C PHE A 212 3.26 15.38 -1.07
N MET A 213 2.69 15.75 -2.22
CA MET A 213 2.54 17.14 -2.64
C MET A 213 1.30 17.84 -2.07
N LEU A 214 0.13 17.19 -2.08
CA LEU A 214 -1.15 17.83 -1.77
C LEU A 214 -1.80 17.33 -0.47
N PRO A 215 -2.54 18.18 0.27
CA PRO A 215 -3.26 17.77 1.48
C PRO A 215 -4.37 16.75 1.23
N VAL A 216 -4.97 16.78 0.03
CA VAL A 216 -6.12 15.95 -0.34
C VAL A 216 -5.75 14.48 -0.54
N SER A 217 -4.48 14.17 -0.80
CA SER A 217 -4.04 12.81 -1.14
C SER A 217 -4.14 11.83 0.03
N THR A 218 -3.82 12.28 1.25
CA THR A 218 -3.81 11.40 2.44
C THR A 218 -4.24 12.10 3.74
N PRO A 219 -4.89 11.39 4.69
CA PRO A 219 -5.27 11.96 5.98
C PRO A 219 -4.11 12.57 6.80
N PRO A 220 -2.89 12.00 6.86
CA PRO A 220 -1.78 12.62 7.56
C PRO A 220 -1.38 13.98 6.98
N ASN A 221 -1.37 14.11 5.64
CA ASN A 221 -1.09 15.36 4.97
C ASN A 221 -2.15 16.43 5.29
N ALA A 222 -3.43 16.04 5.27
CA ALA A 222 -4.54 16.91 5.66
C ALA A 222 -4.45 17.34 7.14
N LEU A 223 -4.07 16.43 8.04
CA LEU A 223 -3.90 16.71 9.48
C LEU A 223 -2.81 17.76 9.72
N VAL A 224 -1.65 17.59 9.09
CA VAL A 224 -0.52 18.54 9.22
C VAL A 224 -0.87 19.88 8.60
N TYR A 225 -1.50 19.91 7.44
CA TYR A 225 -1.99 21.15 6.84
C TYR A 225 -3.04 21.85 7.72
N GLY A 226 -3.99 21.09 8.29
CA GLY A 226 -5.02 21.58 9.20
C GLY A 226 -4.49 22.18 10.51
N SER A 227 -3.24 21.88 10.88
CA SER A 227 -2.59 22.49 12.05
C SER A 227 -2.29 23.99 11.88
N GLY A 228 -2.27 24.51 10.64
CA GLY A 228 -1.92 25.89 10.32
C GLY A 228 -0.42 26.19 10.32
N TYR A 229 0.43 25.25 10.78
CA TYR A 229 1.88 25.45 10.85
C TYR A 229 2.61 25.20 9.52
N VAL A 230 1.97 24.52 8.56
CA VAL A 230 2.58 24.17 7.26
C VAL A 230 1.79 24.81 6.12
N PRO A 231 2.27 25.92 5.54
CA PRO A 231 1.64 26.52 4.37
C PRO A 231 1.61 25.58 3.17
N ILE A 232 0.52 25.60 2.39
CA ILE A 232 0.33 24.71 1.23
C ILE A 232 1.47 24.84 0.20
N ALA A 233 1.96 26.05 -0.06
CA ALA A 233 3.07 26.28 -0.99
C ALA A 233 4.38 25.60 -0.52
N HIS A 234 4.61 25.56 0.80
CA HIS A 234 5.76 24.88 1.37
C HIS A 234 5.64 23.37 1.23
N MET A 235 4.43 22.85 1.48
CA MET A 235 4.12 21.44 1.32
C MET A 235 4.30 20.98 -0.13
N ILE A 236 3.73 21.71 -1.11
CA ILE A 236 3.88 21.40 -2.54
C ILE A 236 5.35 21.38 -2.97
N ARG A 237 6.12 22.41 -2.59
CA ARG A 237 7.54 22.53 -2.97
C ARG A 237 8.39 21.35 -2.50
N HIS A 238 8.13 20.85 -1.29
CA HIS A 238 8.86 19.72 -0.73
C HIS A 238 8.31 18.40 -1.23
N GLY A 239 6.98 18.28 -1.38
CA GLY A 239 6.32 17.11 -1.92
C GLY A 239 6.80 16.77 -3.33
N VAL A 240 6.82 17.74 -4.27
CA VAL A 240 7.33 17.52 -5.64
C VAL A 240 8.76 16.94 -5.64
N ARG A 241 9.62 17.40 -4.73
CA ARG A 241 11.00 16.87 -4.62
C ARG A 241 11.01 15.43 -4.13
N LEU A 242 10.16 15.10 -3.16
CA LEU A 242 10.00 13.76 -2.64
C LEU A 242 9.35 12.81 -3.65
N ASP A 243 8.39 13.29 -4.44
CA ASP A 243 7.75 12.54 -5.51
C ASP A 243 8.75 12.20 -6.61
N ILE A 244 9.52 13.18 -7.09
CA ILE A 244 10.58 12.96 -8.09
C ILE A 244 11.63 11.97 -7.55
N ALA A 245 12.09 12.17 -6.31
CA ALA A 245 13.04 11.24 -5.69
C ALA A 245 12.43 9.83 -5.54
N GLY A 246 11.15 9.74 -5.18
CA GLY A 246 10.41 8.50 -5.05
C GLY A 246 10.29 7.77 -6.39
N VAL A 247 9.95 8.48 -7.47
CA VAL A 247 9.91 7.92 -8.83
C VAL A 247 11.28 7.37 -9.22
N ILE A 248 12.36 8.13 -9.03
CA ILE A 248 13.72 7.69 -9.36
C ILE A 248 14.08 6.42 -8.58
N VAL A 249 13.79 6.39 -7.27
CA VAL A 249 14.05 5.22 -6.42
C VAL A 249 13.22 4.02 -6.86
N VAL A 250 11.92 4.19 -7.08
CA VAL A 250 11.01 3.11 -7.47
C VAL A 250 11.42 2.53 -8.83
N VAL A 251 11.60 3.38 -9.85
CA VAL A 251 12.00 2.95 -11.19
C VAL A 251 13.39 2.32 -11.15
N GLY A 252 14.36 2.92 -10.45
CA GLY A 252 15.71 2.37 -10.34
C GLY A 252 15.74 1.01 -9.64
N VAL A 253 15.03 0.86 -8.53
CA VAL A 253 14.94 -0.41 -7.79
C VAL A 253 14.24 -1.48 -8.63
N LEU A 254 13.09 -1.18 -9.23
CA LEU A 254 12.34 -2.15 -10.02
C LEU A 254 13.06 -2.52 -11.31
N TYR A 255 13.76 -1.58 -11.95
CA TYR A 255 14.52 -1.87 -13.16
C TYR A 255 15.76 -2.72 -12.88
N LEU A 256 16.49 -2.45 -11.78
CA LEU A 256 17.73 -3.16 -11.44
C LEU A 256 17.50 -4.48 -10.71
N LEU A 257 16.57 -4.51 -9.76
CA LEU A 257 16.31 -5.67 -8.90
C LEU A 257 15.05 -6.44 -9.30
N GLY A 258 14.13 -5.83 -10.04
CA GLY A 258 12.89 -6.48 -10.47
C GLY A 258 13.12 -7.76 -11.29
N PRO A 259 14.03 -7.79 -12.28
CA PRO A 259 14.31 -9.02 -13.03
C PRO A 259 14.80 -10.18 -12.15
N LEU A 260 15.59 -9.90 -11.10
CA LEU A 260 16.03 -10.91 -10.14
C LEU A 260 14.85 -11.50 -9.37
N VAL A 261 13.92 -10.66 -8.92
CA VAL A 261 12.74 -11.10 -8.16
C VAL A 261 11.76 -11.89 -9.04
N VAL A 262 11.51 -11.43 -10.27
CA VAL A 262 10.59 -12.09 -11.20
C VAL A 262 11.17 -13.42 -11.70
N SER A 263 12.50 -13.53 -11.87
CA SER A 263 13.17 -14.78 -12.29
C SER A 263 13.16 -15.92 -11.26
N ILE A 264 12.80 -15.63 -10.00
CA ILE A 264 12.77 -16.61 -8.90
C ILE A 264 11.43 -17.36 -8.83
N HIS A 265 10.43 -16.98 -9.62
CA HIS A 265 9.15 -17.67 -9.80
C HIS A 265 8.99 -18.19 -11.23
#